data_AF-A0A8B7Z7T8-F1
#
_entry.id   AF-A0A8B7Z7T8-F1
#
_cell.length_a   1.000
_cell.length_b   1.000
_cell.length_c   1.000
_cell.angle_alpha   90.00
_cell.angle_beta   90.00
_cell.angle_gamma   90.00
#
_symmetry.space_group_name_H-M   'P 1'
#
loop_
_entity.id
_entity.type
_entity.pdbx_description
1 polymer ?
#
loop_
_entity_poly.entity_id
_entity_poly.type
_entity_poly.pdbx_seq_one_letter_code
_entity_poly.pdbx_strand_id
1 'polypeptide(L)'
;MAAFMWRRAFPLLRRVSRFSLHNSCQSTRRLYSAGDTNTEKQLEVRKATYPLIIPPVYAKTAEAEEYRKKLIIQRINDKPTATEMIHELRLAGDYPHLRDSQIDQDVQVQSFWKREETRFQFTGNPLFLIRTKDPLPEFISKEDELSVGEVPLWSYAPENVSVFKQHINPVCFPGFKTGNPFTYGHTQIYTSTFSRTRCAKDQILEEVLQGFGMSSSFGWLNGLALYQMNNPYRDLKHPMTCQTIVTNGCQFSFFCYQLNTMGLSSQSADNPLRNVCWYSPDMKLYGDIQDGRIIDFNNDVLKLVIAFLLNRTCPLEE
;
A
#
# COMPACT_ATOMS: atom_id res chain seq x y z
N MET A 1 15.09 10.47 19.77
CA MET A 1 15.55 9.07 19.58
C MET A 1 14.84 8.34 18.42
N ALA A 2 13.51 8.40 18.31
CA ALA A 2 12.72 7.62 17.32
C ALA A 2 13.21 7.65 15.84
N ALA A 3 13.75 8.77 15.36
CA ALA A 3 14.21 8.95 13.97
C ALA A 3 15.35 8.01 13.52
N PHE A 4 15.96 7.23 14.43
CA PHE A 4 17.04 6.31 14.08
C PHE A 4 16.56 4.91 13.64
N MET A 5 15.42 4.41 14.15
CA MET A 5 14.93 3.06 13.81
C MET A 5 14.41 2.97 12.37
N TRP A 6 13.78 4.03 11.86
CA TRP A 6 13.30 4.13 10.46
C TRP A 6 14.41 3.97 9.40
N ARG A 7 15.69 4.06 9.77
CA ARG A 7 16.83 3.92 8.84
C ARG A 7 17.26 2.48 8.54
N ARG A 8 16.69 1.47 9.20
CA ARG A 8 16.95 0.04 8.89
C ARG A 8 15.90 -0.61 7.98
N ALA A 9 14.64 -0.19 8.03
CA ALA A 9 13.54 -0.84 7.32
C ALA A 9 13.45 -0.57 5.80
N PHE A 10 14.23 0.36 5.25
CA PHE A 10 14.16 0.73 3.82
C PHE A 10 15.54 0.91 3.17
N PRO A 11 16.07 -0.10 2.44
CA PRO A 11 17.29 0.04 1.66
C PRO A 11 17.19 1.11 0.55
N LEU A 12 15.99 1.28 -0.03
CA LEU A 12 15.74 2.13 -1.21
C LEU A 12 15.96 3.64 -0.97
N LEU A 13 15.81 4.12 0.27
CA LEU A 13 15.99 5.54 0.60
C LEU A 13 17.45 6.03 0.52
N ARG A 14 18.45 5.13 0.34
CA ARG A 14 19.86 5.51 0.22
C ARG A 14 20.30 6.00 -1.17
N ARG A 15 19.49 5.84 -2.23
CA ARG A 15 19.97 5.99 -3.63
C ARG A 15 19.69 7.33 -4.32
N VAL A 16 19.21 8.35 -3.61
CA VAL A 16 18.85 9.67 -4.20
C VAL A 16 19.83 10.81 -3.81
N SER A 17 20.79 10.57 -2.91
CA SER A 17 21.63 11.63 -2.33
C SER A 17 23.14 11.36 -2.39
N ARG A 18 23.69 11.27 -3.62
CA ARG A 18 25.11 11.58 -3.96
C ARG A 18 25.34 11.57 -5.47
N PHE A 19 25.28 12.74 -6.10
CA PHE A 19 26.09 13.03 -7.29
C PHE A 19 27.07 14.14 -6.89
N SER A 20 28.34 13.75 -6.71
CA SER A 20 29.45 14.68 -6.47
C SER A 20 30.32 14.67 -7.72
N LEU A 21 30.67 15.86 -8.21
CA LEU A 21 31.52 16.02 -9.39
C LEU A 21 32.96 15.63 -9.05
N HIS A 22 33.50 14.63 -9.75
CA HIS A 22 34.94 14.47 -9.93
C HIS A 22 35.27 13.92 -11.32
N ASN A 23 36.39 14.38 -11.87
CA ASN A 23 36.85 14.09 -13.24
C ASN A 23 37.87 12.93 -13.28
N SER A 24 38.29 12.59 -14.50
CA SER A 24 39.24 11.53 -14.88
C SER A 24 38.63 10.10 -14.94
N CYS A 25 39.07 9.20 -15.83
CA CYS A 25 40.14 9.32 -16.83
C CYS A 25 39.87 8.56 -18.16
N GLN A 26 40.80 8.79 -19.10
CA GLN A 26 41.08 8.21 -20.42
C GLN A 26 40.97 6.66 -20.53
N SER A 27 40.86 6.00 -21.70
CA SER A 27 40.57 6.43 -23.10
C SER A 27 40.60 5.25 -24.11
N THR A 28 39.82 5.31 -25.20
CA THR A 28 40.04 4.65 -26.54
C THR A 28 39.04 5.29 -27.53
N ARG A 29 39.38 5.93 -28.67
CA ARG A 29 39.98 5.44 -29.95
C ARG A 29 39.25 4.20 -30.52
N ARG A 30 38.83 4.10 -31.78
CA ARG A 30 38.85 4.92 -33.03
C ARG A 30 37.65 4.44 -33.91
N LEU A 31 37.22 5.04 -35.02
CA LEU A 31 37.64 6.24 -35.80
C LEU A 31 36.37 7.16 -35.96
N TYR A 32 35.95 7.85 -37.04
CA TYR A 32 36.34 8.06 -38.46
C TYR A 32 36.31 9.57 -38.81
N SER A 33 36.21 9.94 -40.10
CA SER A 33 36.24 11.32 -40.64
C SER A 33 35.43 11.38 -41.97
N ALA A 34 35.17 12.50 -42.67
CA ALA A 34 35.57 13.92 -42.54
C ALA A 34 34.57 14.85 -43.28
N GLY A 35 34.51 16.15 -42.91
CA GLY A 35 34.05 17.28 -43.75
C GLY A 35 32.57 17.33 -44.19
N ASP A 36 32.09 18.41 -44.84
CA ASP A 36 32.46 19.82 -44.69
C ASP A 36 31.41 20.75 -45.36
N THR A 37 31.24 21.97 -44.84
CA THR A 37 30.61 23.16 -45.48
C THR A 37 29.15 23.14 -46.03
N ASN A 38 28.40 24.17 -45.59
CA ASN A 38 27.69 25.19 -46.39
C ASN A 38 26.14 25.32 -46.49
N THR A 39 25.70 26.55 -46.19
CA THR A 39 24.52 27.33 -46.66
C THR A 39 23.16 26.70 -46.96
N GLU A 40 22.19 27.13 -46.16
CA GLU A 40 20.83 27.60 -46.51
C GLU A 40 20.31 27.43 -47.95
N LYS A 41 19.10 26.85 -48.05
CA LYS A 41 18.08 27.28 -49.03
C LYS A 41 16.71 27.39 -48.35
N GLN A 42 15.97 28.45 -48.72
CA GLN A 42 14.57 28.65 -48.35
C GLN A 42 13.62 27.96 -49.35
N LEU A 43 12.31 28.11 -49.11
CA LEU A 43 11.15 27.55 -49.83
C LEU A 43 10.87 26.07 -49.44
N GLU A 44 9.61 25.61 -49.33
CA GLU A 44 8.34 26.23 -49.75
C GLU A 44 7.18 25.94 -48.76
N VAL A 45 6.04 26.62 -48.94
CA VAL A 45 4.88 26.59 -48.02
C VAL A 45 3.92 25.44 -48.31
N ARG A 46 3.58 24.64 -47.29
CA ARG A 46 2.24 24.01 -47.17
C ARG A 46 1.72 24.03 -45.73
N LYS A 47 0.59 24.71 -45.51
CA LYS A 47 -0.25 24.48 -44.33
C LYS A 47 -1.05 23.20 -44.55
N ALA A 48 -0.99 22.26 -43.60
CA ALA A 48 -1.89 21.12 -43.52
C ALA A 48 -2.59 21.16 -42.15
N THR A 49 -3.87 21.54 -42.14
CA THR A 49 -4.63 21.71 -40.90
C THR A 49 -5.38 20.42 -40.55
N TYR A 50 -4.93 19.71 -39.51
CA TYR A 50 -5.76 18.73 -38.79
C TYR A 50 -5.57 18.93 -37.28
N PRO A 51 -6.65 19.08 -36.49
CA PRO A 51 -6.54 19.35 -35.06
C PRO A 51 -6.38 18.05 -34.27
N LEU A 52 -5.30 17.94 -33.50
CA LEU A 52 -5.23 17.05 -32.34
C LEU A 52 -4.76 17.86 -31.13
N ILE A 53 -5.69 18.20 -30.24
CA ILE A 53 -5.38 18.95 -29.01
C ILE A 53 -4.99 17.95 -27.93
N ILE A 54 -3.68 17.74 -27.76
CA ILE A 54 -3.11 17.10 -26.56
C ILE A 54 -2.03 18.07 -26.03
N PRO A 55 -2.24 18.71 -24.87
CA PRO A 55 -1.25 19.63 -24.30
C PRO A 55 0.10 18.93 -24.03
N PRO A 56 1.23 19.62 -24.23
CA PRO A 56 2.54 18.99 -24.18
C PRO A 56 2.99 18.64 -22.75
N VAL A 57 3.57 17.44 -22.64
CA VAL A 57 4.85 17.13 -21.97
C VAL A 57 5.10 17.69 -20.56
N TYR A 58 5.28 16.76 -19.61
CA TYR A 58 6.16 16.84 -18.42
C TYR A 58 6.57 18.24 -17.92
N ALA A 59 5.75 18.86 -17.08
CA ALA A 59 6.17 19.98 -16.23
C ALA A 59 6.29 19.53 -14.76
N LYS A 60 7.52 19.41 -14.24
CA LYS A 60 7.79 19.34 -12.78
C LYS A 60 7.78 20.75 -12.18
N THR A 61 6.70 21.49 -12.38
CA THR A 61 6.54 22.88 -11.91
C THR A 61 5.59 22.95 -10.71
N ALA A 62 5.78 23.96 -9.86
CA ALA A 62 4.92 24.21 -8.70
C ALA A 62 3.45 24.38 -9.10
N GLU A 63 3.18 24.96 -10.27
CA GLU A 63 1.83 25.15 -10.83
C GLU A 63 1.11 23.82 -11.11
N ALA A 64 1.83 22.80 -11.60
CA ALA A 64 1.26 21.46 -11.81
C ALA A 64 0.99 20.73 -10.48
N GLU A 65 1.80 20.97 -9.46
CA GLU A 65 1.55 20.49 -8.09
C GLU A 65 0.36 21.24 -7.43
N GLU A 66 0.23 22.54 -7.65
CA GLU A 66 -0.88 23.36 -7.16
C GLU A 66 -2.20 23.04 -7.88
N TYR A 67 -2.18 22.78 -9.19
CA TYR A 67 -3.35 22.31 -9.93
C TYR A 67 -3.84 20.95 -9.41
N ARG A 68 -2.92 20.01 -9.14
CA ARG A 68 -3.25 18.73 -8.50
C ARG A 68 -3.85 18.93 -7.11
N LYS A 69 -3.31 19.84 -6.29
CA LYS A 69 -3.88 20.21 -4.99
C LYS A 69 -5.29 20.78 -5.14
N LYS A 70 -5.53 21.70 -6.09
CA LYS A 70 -6.86 22.25 -6.39
C LYS A 70 -7.87 21.18 -6.83
N LEU A 71 -7.46 20.24 -7.68
CA LEU A 71 -8.30 19.12 -8.10
C LEU A 71 -8.68 18.23 -6.90
N ILE A 72 -7.72 17.93 -6.02
CA ILE A 72 -7.94 17.17 -4.78
C ILE A 72 -8.88 17.92 -3.83
N ILE A 73 -8.69 19.23 -3.60
CA ILE A 73 -9.58 20.05 -2.75
C ILE A 73 -11.02 19.98 -3.25
N GLN A 74 -11.22 20.20 -4.56
CA GLN A 74 -12.53 20.33 -5.16
C GLN A 74 -13.36 19.03 -5.06
N ARG A 75 -12.69 17.87 -4.91
CA ARG A 75 -13.32 16.54 -4.75
C ARG A 75 -13.03 15.87 -3.39
N ILE A 76 -12.64 16.64 -2.37
CA ILE A 76 -12.65 16.19 -0.96
C ILE A 76 -14.05 16.30 -0.36
N ASN A 77 -14.86 17.24 -0.85
CA ASN A 77 -16.23 17.47 -0.36
C ASN A 77 -17.21 16.36 -0.78
N ASP A 78 -16.95 15.70 -1.92
CA ASP A 78 -17.71 14.56 -2.41
C ASP A 78 -16.95 13.25 -2.13
N LYS A 79 -17.62 12.24 -1.56
CA LYS A 79 -17.01 10.93 -1.32
C LYS A 79 -17.00 10.08 -2.60
N PRO A 80 -15.99 9.22 -2.84
CA PRO A 80 -14.78 8.97 -2.05
C PRO A 80 -13.50 9.42 -2.78
N THR A 81 -12.78 10.40 -2.20
CA THR A 81 -11.53 10.96 -2.75
C THR A 81 -10.47 9.92 -3.15
N ALA A 82 -10.45 8.75 -2.50
CA ALA A 82 -9.47 7.70 -2.80
C ALA A 82 -9.75 6.94 -4.12
N THR A 83 -10.98 6.90 -4.66
CA THR A 83 -11.22 6.35 -6.02
C THR A 83 -10.44 7.18 -7.03
N GLU A 84 -10.59 8.49 -6.89
CA GLU A 84 -10.10 9.47 -7.85
C GLU A 84 -8.60 9.71 -7.66
N MET A 85 -8.07 9.64 -6.45
CA MET A 85 -6.62 9.63 -6.24
C MET A 85 -5.97 8.46 -7.01
N ILE A 86 -6.51 7.24 -6.95
CA ILE A 86 -5.93 6.11 -7.69
C ILE A 86 -6.06 6.31 -9.21
N HIS A 87 -7.23 6.77 -9.69
CA HIS A 87 -7.51 6.95 -11.12
C HIS A 87 -6.75 8.13 -11.76
N GLU A 88 -6.76 9.31 -11.12
CA GLU A 88 -6.13 10.55 -11.61
C GLU A 88 -4.59 10.52 -11.46
N LEU A 89 -4.04 9.72 -10.54
CA LEU A 89 -2.59 9.60 -10.36
C LEU A 89 -1.87 9.06 -11.62
N ARG A 90 -2.57 8.34 -12.52
CA ARG A 90 -2.08 7.81 -13.81
C ARG A 90 -0.77 6.98 -13.76
N LEU A 91 -0.37 6.51 -12.57
CA LEU A 91 0.91 5.81 -12.34
C LEU A 91 1.06 4.51 -13.13
N ALA A 92 -0.06 3.91 -13.56
CA ALA A 92 -0.12 2.74 -14.45
C ALA A 92 0.72 2.87 -15.74
N GLY A 93 1.01 4.09 -16.22
CA GLY A 93 1.87 4.29 -17.40
C GLY A 93 3.32 3.81 -17.21
N ASP A 94 3.92 4.13 -16.07
CA ASP A 94 5.32 3.79 -15.74
C ASP A 94 5.45 2.48 -14.92
N TYR A 95 4.33 1.94 -14.42
CA TYR A 95 4.28 0.82 -13.48
C TYR A 95 3.27 -0.25 -13.94
N PRO A 96 3.73 -1.26 -14.71
CA PRO A 96 2.86 -2.29 -15.29
C PRO A 96 2.04 -3.08 -14.26
N HIS A 97 2.57 -3.30 -13.05
CA HIS A 97 1.87 -4.03 -12.00
C HIS A 97 0.58 -3.33 -11.54
N LEU A 98 0.51 -2.00 -11.62
CA LEU A 98 -0.72 -1.23 -11.38
C LEU A 98 -1.65 -1.27 -12.59
N ARG A 99 -1.11 -1.11 -13.81
CA ARG A 99 -1.89 -1.15 -15.06
C ARG A 99 -2.64 -2.47 -15.21
N ASP A 100 -1.98 -3.56 -14.86
CA ASP A 100 -2.49 -4.92 -15.03
C ASP A 100 -3.21 -5.42 -13.75
N SER A 101 -3.32 -4.61 -12.69
CA SER A 101 -4.03 -4.97 -11.45
C SER A 101 -5.56 -4.96 -11.59
N GLN A 102 -6.25 -5.68 -10.71
CA GLN A 102 -7.68 -5.52 -10.49
C GLN A 102 -7.93 -4.63 -9.26
N ILE A 103 -8.77 -3.61 -9.40
CA ILE A 103 -9.21 -2.74 -8.31
C ILE A 103 -10.70 -3.01 -8.08
N ASP A 104 -11.03 -3.62 -6.94
CA ASP A 104 -12.41 -3.82 -6.51
C ASP A 104 -12.87 -2.66 -5.61
N GLN A 105 -14.17 -2.35 -5.62
CA GLN A 105 -14.81 -1.29 -4.84
C GLN A 105 -16.00 -1.87 -4.05
N ASP A 106 -16.28 -1.35 -2.86
CA ASP A 106 -17.35 -1.80 -1.95
C ASP A 106 -17.42 -3.33 -1.75
N VAL A 107 -16.25 -3.98 -1.84
CA VAL A 107 -16.11 -5.43 -1.76
C VAL A 107 -16.00 -5.86 -0.30
N GLN A 108 -16.66 -6.95 0.05
CA GLN A 108 -16.53 -7.53 1.38
C GLN A 108 -15.34 -8.50 1.46
N VAL A 109 -14.60 -8.44 2.56
CA VAL A 109 -13.56 -9.40 2.93
C VAL A 109 -14.02 -10.14 4.20
N GLN A 110 -14.12 -11.46 4.12
CA GLN A 110 -14.43 -12.35 5.26
C GLN A 110 -13.32 -13.38 5.47
N SER A 111 -13.05 -13.71 6.73
CA SER A 111 -11.95 -14.61 7.10
C SER A 111 -12.21 -15.32 8.42
N PHE A 112 -12.06 -16.65 8.43
CA PHE A 112 -12.24 -17.48 9.62
C PHE A 112 -10.92 -18.13 10.06
N TRP A 113 -10.70 -18.22 11.37
CA TRP A 113 -9.60 -18.99 11.95
C TRP A 113 -9.93 -19.50 13.36
N LYS A 114 -9.07 -20.38 13.86
CA LYS A 114 -9.05 -20.83 15.26
C LYS A 114 -7.76 -20.31 15.89
N ARG A 115 -7.84 -19.72 17.09
CA ARG A 115 -6.68 -19.46 17.95
C ARG A 115 -6.87 -20.24 19.25
N GLU A 116 -5.89 -21.06 19.61
CA GLU A 116 -6.03 -22.08 20.66
C GLU A 116 -7.29 -22.93 20.43
N GLU A 117 -8.28 -22.90 21.34
CA GLU A 117 -9.60 -23.52 21.17
C GLU A 117 -10.70 -22.55 20.67
N THR A 118 -10.43 -21.24 20.67
CA THR A 118 -11.44 -20.21 20.33
C THR A 118 -11.53 -19.99 18.82
N ARG A 119 -12.76 -19.89 18.32
CA ARG A 119 -13.07 -19.60 16.91
C ARG A 119 -13.29 -18.10 16.71
N PHE A 120 -12.76 -17.54 15.62
CA PHE A 120 -12.88 -16.13 15.26
C PHE A 120 -13.32 -15.97 13.81
N GLN A 121 -14.12 -14.92 13.57
CA GLN A 121 -14.53 -14.46 12.25
C GLN A 121 -14.16 -12.99 12.13
N PHE A 122 -13.46 -12.63 11.06
CA PHE A 122 -13.30 -11.25 10.59
C PHE A 122 -14.27 -10.99 9.45
N THR A 123 -14.87 -9.80 9.45
CA THR A 123 -15.66 -9.25 8.36
C THR A 123 -15.32 -7.77 8.22
N GLY A 124 -14.77 -7.38 7.07
CA GLY A 124 -14.41 -6.00 6.77
C GLY A 124 -14.91 -5.60 5.38
N ASN A 125 -15.26 -4.33 5.23
CA ASN A 125 -15.67 -3.75 3.94
C ASN A 125 -14.64 -2.67 3.57
N PRO A 126 -13.50 -3.03 2.93
CA PRO A 126 -12.57 -2.06 2.37
C PRO A 126 -13.26 -1.22 1.28
N LEU A 127 -12.87 0.05 1.20
CA LEU A 127 -13.31 0.99 0.19
C LEU A 127 -12.67 0.67 -1.18
N PHE A 128 -11.38 0.31 -1.17
CA PHE A 128 -10.67 -0.24 -2.32
C PHE A 128 -9.88 -1.50 -1.95
N LEU A 129 -9.87 -2.46 -2.87
CA LEU A 129 -9.06 -3.66 -2.80
C LEU A 129 -8.24 -3.77 -4.10
N ILE A 130 -6.93 -3.51 -4.02
CA ILE A 130 -6.01 -3.65 -5.16
C ILE A 130 -5.42 -5.06 -5.12
N ARG A 131 -5.66 -5.84 -6.18
CA ARG A 131 -5.21 -7.23 -6.31
C ARG A 131 -4.36 -7.44 -7.56
N THR A 132 -3.39 -8.35 -7.47
CA THR A 132 -2.32 -8.56 -8.44
C THR A 132 -2.12 -10.04 -8.78
N LYS A 133 -1.52 -10.30 -9.94
CA LYS A 133 -1.18 -11.66 -10.41
C LYS A 133 0.01 -12.27 -9.66
N ASP A 134 0.93 -11.40 -9.27
CA ASP A 134 2.12 -11.72 -8.48
C ASP A 134 1.99 -11.05 -7.09
N PRO A 135 2.59 -11.61 -6.03
CA PRO A 135 2.58 -11.00 -4.71
C PRO A 135 3.48 -9.76 -4.63
N LEU A 136 3.26 -8.94 -3.61
CA LEU A 136 4.32 -8.08 -3.09
C LEU A 136 5.45 -8.96 -2.50
N PRO A 137 6.72 -8.52 -2.55
CA PRO A 137 7.81 -9.23 -1.88
C PRO A 137 7.59 -9.25 -0.35
N GLU A 138 8.29 -10.16 0.33
CA GLU A 138 8.44 -10.07 1.79
C GLU A 138 9.17 -8.78 2.19
N PHE A 139 8.84 -8.26 3.39
CA PHE A 139 9.48 -7.06 3.95
C PHE A 139 10.74 -7.41 4.76
N ILE A 140 10.79 -8.64 5.30
CA ILE A 140 11.91 -9.26 6.02
C ILE A 140 11.90 -10.77 5.74
N SER A 141 13.02 -11.46 5.97
CA SER A 141 13.10 -12.94 5.90
C SER A 141 12.06 -13.58 6.83
N LYS A 142 11.53 -14.73 6.43
CA LYS A 142 10.70 -15.58 7.30
C LYS A 142 11.45 -16.05 8.56
N GLU A 143 12.78 -16.09 8.50
CA GLU A 143 13.72 -16.50 9.54
C GLU A 143 14.29 -15.32 10.36
N ASP A 144 13.86 -14.08 10.10
CA ASP A 144 14.33 -12.87 10.79
C ASP A 144 13.94 -12.87 12.29
N GLU A 145 14.74 -12.20 13.13
CA GLU A 145 14.48 -12.07 14.58
C GLU A 145 13.10 -11.44 14.90
N LEU A 146 12.53 -10.64 14.00
CA LEU A 146 11.17 -10.12 14.12
C LEU A 146 10.11 -11.16 13.70
N SER A 147 10.42 -12.04 12.75
CA SER A 147 9.56 -13.15 12.29
C SER A 147 9.53 -14.33 13.25
N VAL A 148 10.48 -14.42 14.19
CA VAL A 148 10.66 -15.57 15.10
C VAL A 148 10.49 -15.17 16.58
N GLY A 149 9.88 -16.05 17.38
CA GLY A 149 9.76 -15.93 18.84
C GLY A 149 8.33 -15.63 19.33
N GLU A 150 8.19 -15.51 20.65
CA GLU A 150 6.89 -15.42 21.31
C GLU A 150 6.09 -14.15 20.97
N VAL A 151 4.77 -14.24 21.10
CA VAL A 151 3.82 -13.13 21.03
C VAL A 151 3.14 -13.02 22.40
N PRO A 152 3.01 -11.82 23.00
CA PRO A 152 2.40 -11.66 24.32
C PRO A 152 1.02 -12.34 24.42
N LEU A 153 0.86 -13.17 25.46
CA LEU A 153 -0.41 -13.83 25.76
C LEU A 153 -1.41 -12.81 26.32
N TRP A 154 -2.66 -12.90 25.86
CA TRP A 154 -3.74 -12.03 26.29
C TRP A 154 -4.57 -12.72 27.38
N SER A 155 -4.40 -12.30 28.63
CA SER A 155 -4.94 -13.00 29.81
C SER A 155 -6.46 -12.84 30.05
N TYR A 156 -7.17 -12.08 29.21
CA TYR A 156 -8.60 -11.82 29.38
C TYR A 156 -9.44 -12.51 28.29
N ALA A 157 -10.59 -13.05 28.66
CA ALA A 157 -11.55 -13.59 27.69
C ALA A 157 -11.97 -12.49 26.67
N PRO A 158 -12.13 -12.80 25.36
CA PRO A 158 -12.48 -11.79 24.34
C PRO A 158 -13.76 -10.99 24.64
N GLU A 159 -14.71 -11.60 25.36
CA GLU A 159 -15.94 -10.95 25.81
C GLU A 159 -15.68 -9.71 26.67
N ASN A 160 -14.58 -9.69 27.44
CA ASN A 160 -14.19 -8.56 28.29
C ASN A 160 -13.72 -7.33 27.49
N VAL A 161 -13.39 -7.50 26.21
CA VAL A 161 -12.99 -6.42 25.29
C VAL A 161 -14.01 -6.18 24.17
N SER A 162 -15.30 -6.44 24.47
CA SER A 162 -16.42 -6.19 23.55
C SER A 162 -16.37 -7.01 22.24
N VAL A 163 -15.68 -8.16 22.24
CA VAL A 163 -15.75 -9.16 21.16
C VAL A 163 -16.84 -10.16 21.51
N PHE A 164 -18.01 -10.00 20.91
CA PHE A 164 -19.20 -10.80 21.22
C PHE A 164 -19.25 -12.10 20.42
N LYS A 165 -19.69 -13.20 21.06
CA LYS A 165 -19.92 -14.48 20.42
C LYS A 165 -21.20 -14.44 19.57
N GLN A 166 -21.11 -14.86 18.31
CA GLN A 166 -22.26 -15.04 17.41
C GLN A 166 -22.19 -16.44 16.79
N HIS A 167 -23.32 -17.16 16.76
CA HIS A 167 -23.39 -18.48 16.13
C HIS A 167 -23.70 -18.34 14.64
N ILE A 168 -22.65 -18.35 13.82
CA ILE A 168 -22.70 -18.26 12.35
C ILE A 168 -21.94 -19.43 11.71
N ASN A 169 -22.28 -19.73 10.45
CA ASN A 169 -21.40 -20.55 9.61
C ASN A 169 -20.10 -19.78 9.36
N PRO A 170 -18.92 -20.42 9.45
CA PRO A 170 -17.65 -19.76 9.16
C PRO A 170 -17.54 -19.43 7.67
N VAL A 171 -17.07 -18.22 7.33
CA VAL A 171 -16.97 -17.77 5.94
C VAL A 171 -15.57 -17.22 5.65
N CYS A 172 -14.96 -17.71 4.56
CA CYS A 172 -13.75 -17.17 3.99
C CYS A 172 -14.04 -16.67 2.57
N PHE A 173 -13.77 -15.39 2.33
CA PHE A 173 -14.00 -14.71 1.06
C PHE A 173 -13.04 -13.51 0.95
N PRO A 174 -11.93 -13.60 0.19
CA PRO A 174 -10.92 -12.55 0.08
C PRO A 174 -11.30 -11.42 -0.91
N GLY A 175 -12.60 -11.24 -1.17
CA GLY A 175 -13.15 -10.29 -2.15
C GLY A 175 -13.46 -10.87 -3.54
N PHE A 176 -13.08 -12.12 -3.83
CA PHE A 176 -13.32 -12.74 -5.14
C PHE A 176 -13.68 -14.23 -5.02
N LYS A 177 -14.24 -14.80 -6.11
CA LYS A 177 -14.51 -16.24 -6.26
C LYS A 177 -13.32 -16.95 -6.94
N THR A 178 -13.18 -18.24 -6.70
CA THR A 178 -12.15 -19.10 -7.32
C THR A 178 -12.14 -18.97 -8.86
N GLY A 179 -10.93 -19.06 -9.45
CA GLY A 179 -10.71 -18.88 -10.88
C GLY A 179 -10.38 -17.44 -11.32
N ASN A 180 -10.43 -16.46 -10.43
CA ASN A 180 -9.89 -15.12 -10.72
C ASN A 180 -8.33 -15.16 -10.72
N PRO A 181 -7.64 -14.54 -11.69
CA PRO A 181 -6.18 -14.61 -11.81
C PRO A 181 -5.41 -13.63 -10.91
N PHE A 182 -6.09 -12.75 -10.18
CA PHE A 182 -5.48 -11.75 -9.29
C PHE A 182 -5.54 -12.26 -7.84
N THR A 183 -4.79 -13.33 -7.58
CA THR A 183 -4.86 -14.13 -6.35
C THR A 183 -4.09 -13.56 -5.16
N TYR A 184 -3.36 -12.45 -5.35
CA TYR A 184 -2.58 -11.80 -4.30
C TYR A 184 -3.10 -10.40 -3.98
N GLY A 185 -3.03 -10.01 -2.72
CA GLY A 185 -3.32 -8.65 -2.28
C GLY A 185 -2.12 -7.72 -2.46
N HIS A 186 -2.37 -6.50 -2.92
CA HIS A 186 -1.38 -5.43 -2.99
C HIS A 186 -1.63 -4.42 -1.87
N THR A 187 -2.63 -3.54 -2.06
CA THR A 187 -3.05 -2.52 -1.09
C THR A 187 -4.55 -2.59 -0.87
N GLN A 188 -4.99 -2.53 0.39
CA GLN A 188 -6.39 -2.26 0.75
C GLN A 188 -6.54 -0.88 1.40
N ILE A 189 -7.65 -0.19 1.13
CA ILE A 189 -7.91 1.15 1.68
C ILE A 189 -9.23 1.13 2.43
N TYR A 190 -9.23 1.63 3.67
CA TYR A 190 -10.41 1.74 4.53
C TYR A 190 -10.74 3.19 4.87
N THR A 191 -12.03 3.51 4.87
CA THR A 191 -12.55 4.65 5.63
C THR A 191 -12.64 4.24 7.11
N SER A 192 -12.04 4.99 8.03
CA SER A 192 -12.18 4.74 9.46
C SER A 192 -13.61 5.02 9.91
N THR A 193 -14.32 3.99 10.37
CA THR A 193 -15.71 4.05 10.84
C THR A 193 -15.87 4.61 12.25
N PHE A 194 -14.78 4.63 13.03
CA PHE A 194 -14.75 5.17 14.39
C PHE A 194 -14.38 6.66 14.41
N SER A 195 -14.85 7.38 15.45
CA SER A 195 -14.55 8.81 15.63
C SER A 195 -13.12 9.01 16.13
N ARG A 196 -12.20 9.28 15.21
CA ARG A 196 -10.79 9.60 15.50
C ARG A 196 -10.65 10.71 16.54
N THR A 197 -11.48 11.76 16.47
CA THR A 197 -11.50 12.87 17.44
C THR A 197 -11.86 12.41 18.85
N ARG A 198 -12.81 11.47 18.98
CA ARG A 198 -13.14 10.87 20.28
C ARG A 198 -11.98 10.01 20.78
N CYS A 199 -11.46 9.09 19.96
CA CYS A 199 -10.35 8.22 20.36
C CYS A 199 -9.09 9.02 20.74
N ALA A 200 -8.85 10.19 20.11
CA ALA A 200 -7.76 11.10 20.49
C ALA A 200 -8.00 11.76 21.86
N LYS A 201 -9.23 12.23 22.13
CA LYS A 201 -9.61 12.78 23.43
C LYS A 201 -9.50 11.73 24.55
N ASP A 202 -9.96 10.52 24.25
CA ASP A 202 -9.97 9.37 25.16
C ASP A 202 -8.58 8.68 25.23
N GLN A 203 -7.55 9.22 24.55
CA GLN A 203 -6.15 8.75 24.50
C GLN A 203 -5.94 7.28 24.06
N ILE A 204 -6.81 6.77 23.19
CA ILE A 204 -6.79 5.39 22.65
C ILE A 204 -6.70 5.33 21.12
N LEU A 205 -6.37 6.44 20.44
CA LEU A 205 -6.39 6.50 18.98
C LEU A 205 -5.34 5.59 18.34
N GLU A 206 -4.16 5.46 18.94
CA GLU A 206 -3.08 4.67 18.34
C GLU A 206 -3.39 3.17 18.43
N GLU A 207 -3.86 2.70 19.58
CA GLU A 207 -4.25 1.31 19.84
C GLU A 207 -5.44 0.88 18.98
N VAL A 208 -6.44 1.76 18.82
CA VAL A 208 -7.58 1.51 17.92
C VAL A 208 -7.13 1.44 16.46
N LEU A 209 -6.18 2.29 16.03
CA LEU A 209 -5.61 2.24 14.69
C LEU A 209 -4.74 0.98 14.48
N GLN A 210 -3.86 0.63 15.43
CA GLN A 210 -3.06 -0.59 15.40
C GLN A 210 -3.95 -1.83 15.30
N GLY A 211 -4.95 -1.96 16.18
CA GLY A 211 -5.90 -3.07 16.18
C GLY A 211 -6.69 -3.18 14.87
N PHE A 212 -7.15 -2.06 14.32
CA PHE A 212 -7.84 -2.02 13.02
C PHE A 212 -6.92 -2.42 11.86
N GLY A 213 -5.71 -1.86 11.78
CA GLY A 213 -4.74 -2.13 10.73
C GLY A 213 -4.23 -3.57 10.76
N MET A 214 -3.94 -4.11 11.95
CA MET A 214 -3.53 -5.50 12.14
C MET A 214 -4.66 -6.49 11.79
N SER A 215 -5.88 -6.29 12.30
CA SER A 215 -6.99 -7.22 12.08
C SER A 215 -7.47 -7.25 10.63
N SER A 216 -7.52 -6.10 9.96
CA SER A 216 -7.88 -6.03 8.53
C SER A 216 -6.79 -6.63 7.62
N SER A 217 -5.51 -6.39 7.91
CA SER A 217 -4.41 -6.98 7.14
C SER A 217 -4.32 -8.49 7.32
N PHE A 218 -4.37 -8.98 8.57
CA PHE A 218 -4.42 -10.40 8.88
C PHE A 218 -5.66 -11.07 8.26
N GLY A 219 -6.84 -10.48 8.43
CA GLY A 219 -8.10 -11.02 7.92
C GLY A 219 -8.05 -11.24 6.41
N TRP A 220 -7.59 -10.23 5.66
CA TRP A 220 -7.46 -10.36 4.20
C TRP A 220 -6.42 -11.42 3.80
N LEU A 221 -5.22 -11.40 4.38
CA LEU A 221 -4.17 -12.35 4.05
C LEU A 221 -4.51 -13.79 4.43
N ASN A 222 -5.15 -14.04 5.58
CA ASN A 222 -5.64 -15.37 5.95
C ASN A 222 -6.72 -15.87 4.96
N GLY A 223 -7.59 -14.98 4.47
CA GLY A 223 -8.59 -15.31 3.45
C GLY A 223 -7.96 -15.66 2.09
N LEU A 224 -6.93 -14.92 1.69
CA LEU A 224 -6.13 -15.18 0.48
C LEU A 224 -5.37 -16.52 0.60
N ALA A 225 -4.70 -16.75 1.74
CA ALA A 225 -3.93 -17.96 2.01
C ALA A 225 -4.77 -19.23 1.93
N LEU A 226 -5.99 -19.21 2.52
CA LEU A 226 -6.96 -20.31 2.44
C LEU A 226 -7.44 -20.55 1.00
N TYR A 227 -7.61 -19.50 0.20
CA TYR A 227 -7.94 -19.62 -1.24
C TYR A 227 -6.77 -20.15 -2.07
N GLN A 228 -5.53 -20.02 -1.58
CA GLN A 228 -4.32 -20.62 -2.14
C GLN A 228 -3.99 -22.01 -1.51
N MET A 229 -4.95 -22.63 -0.82
CA MET A 229 -4.85 -23.96 -0.18
C MET A 229 -3.84 -24.07 0.99
N ASN A 230 -3.24 -22.96 1.43
CA ASN A 230 -2.48 -22.89 2.67
C ASN A 230 -3.43 -22.87 3.87
N ASN A 231 -3.06 -23.49 4.99
CA ASN A 231 -3.91 -23.60 6.19
C ASN A 231 -3.05 -23.94 7.43
N PRO A 232 -3.59 -23.94 8.67
CA PRO A 232 -2.79 -24.18 9.88
C PRO A 232 -2.02 -25.53 9.95
N TYR A 233 -2.36 -26.52 9.11
CA TYR A 233 -1.63 -27.80 8.99
C TYR A 233 -0.71 -27.88 7.77
N ARG A 234 -0.87 -26.96 6.81
CA ARG A 234 -0.03 -26.78 5.62
C ARG A 234 0.30 -25.30 5.53
N ASP A 235 1.22 -24.88 6.38
CA ASP A 235 1.60 -23.49 6.55
C ASP A 235 2.32 -22.95 5.30
N LEU A 236 2.47 -21.63 5.23
CA LEU A 236 2.95 -20.90 4.06
C LEU A 236 4.37 -21.33 3.64
N LYS A 237 4.59 -21.71 2.36
CA LYS A 237 5.96 -21.91 1.80
C LYS A 237 6.75 -20.60 1.91
N HIS A 238 6.18 -19.54 1.34
CA HIS A 238 6.72 -18.18 1.27
C HIS A 238 5.79 -17.23 2.04
N PRO A 239 6.27 -16.21 2.78
CA PRO A 239 5.39 -15.25 3.45
C PRO A 239 4.45 -14.52 2.48
N MET A 240 3.26 -14.16 2.96
CA MET A 240 2.32 -13.33 2.19
C MET A 240 2.28 -11.93 2.78
N THR A 241 2.49 -10.90 1.96
CA THR A 241 2.47 -9.50 2.38
C THR A 241 1.28 -8.74 1.80
N CYS A 242 0.81 -7.73 2.54
CA CYS A 242 -0.11 -6.71 2.03
C CYS A 242 0.16 -5.34 2.66
N GLN A 243 -0.39 -4.31 2.03
CA GLN A 243 -0.40 -2.94 2.53
C GLN A 243 -1.82 -2.51 2.87
N THR A 244 -1.99 -1.73 3.94
CA THR A 244 -3.29 -1.21 4.38
C THR A 244 -3.18 0.29 4.66
N ILE A 245 -4.11 1.08 4.11
CA ILE A 245 -4.23 2.52 4.36
C ILE A 245 -5.57 2.79 5.04
N VAL A 246 -5.55 3.41 6.22
CA VAL A 246 -6.76 3.78 6.96
C VAL A 246 -6.88 5.30 6.99
N THR A 247 -8.02 5.85 6.55
CA THR A 247 -8.20 7.31 6.41
C THR A 247 -9.60 7.80 6.78
N ASN A 248 -9.74 9.08 7.12
CA ASN A 248 -11.03 9.80 7.17
C ASN A 248 -11.15 10.89 6.08
N GLY A 249 -10.27 10.87 5.07
CA GLY A 249 -10.11 11.91 4.04
C GLY A 249 -9.07 12.98 4.40
N CYS A 250 -8.89 13.26 5.69
CA CYS A 250 -7.97 14.30 6.19
C CYS A 250 -6.73 13.73 6.89
N GLN A 251 -6.89 12.64 7.65
CA GLN A 251 -5.84 11.90 8.35
C GLN A 251 -5.62 10.55 7.69
N PHE A 252 -4.37 10.08 7.68
CA PHE A 252 -3.93 8.85 7.04
C PHE A 252 -3.00 8.09 7.98
N SER A 253 -3.25 6.78 8.08
CA SER A 253 -2.51 5.85 8.93
C SER A 253 -2.14 4.64 8.07
N PHE A 254 -0.85 4.33 7.99
CA PHE A 254 -0.28 3.40 7.02
C PHE A 254 0.20 2.13 7.72
N PHE A 255 -0.05 0.97 7.11
CA PHE A 255 0.37 -0.33 7.64
C PHE A 255 0.96 -1.21 6.53
N CYS A 256 2.04 -1.91 6.87
CA CYS A 256 2.54 -3.06 6.12
C CYS A 256 2.39 -4.30 7.00
N TYR A 257 1.91 -5.42 6.45
CA TYR A 257 1.74 -6.66 7.20
C TYR A 257 2.37 -7.84 6.46
N GLN A 258 3.04 -8.73 7.20
CA GLN A 258 3.61 -9.97 6.71
C GLN A 258 3.03 -11.15 7.49
N LEU A 259 2.27 -11.99 6.78
CA LEU A 259 1.79 -13.28 7.26
C LEU A 259 2.90 -14.31 7.01
N ASN A 260 3.61 -14.69 8.07
CA ASN A 260 4.64 -15.72 8.11
C ASN A 260 4.05 -17.10 8.45
N THR A 261 2.95 -17.14 9.22
CA THR A 261 2.36 -18.35 9.78
C THR A 261 0.84 -18.27 9.90
N MET A 262 0.18 -19.38 9.60
CA MET A 262 -1.24 -19.66 9.89
C MET A 262 -1.41 -20.56 11.13
N GLY A 263 -0.32 -21.07 11.71
CA GLY A 263 -0.30 -21.98 12.86
C GLY A 263 -0.64 -21.31 14.20
N LEU A 264 -1.87 -20.78 14.33
CA LEU A 264 -2.34 -20.06 15.52
C LEU A 264 -2.99 -20.97 16.57
N SER A 265 -2.97 -22.28 16.37
CA SER A 265 -3.73 -23.24 17.17
C SER A 265 -2.92 -23.87 18.30
N SER A 266 -3.62 -24.49 19.25
CA SER A 266 -3.04 -25.37 20.29
C SER A 266 -2.21 -26.53 19.72
N GLN A 267 -2.45 -26.91 18.47
CA GLN A 267 -1.76 -27.98 17.73
C GLN A 267 -0.55 -27.46 16.94
N SER A 268 -0.18 -26.20 17.15
CA SER A 268 0.92 -25.47 16.49
C SER A 268 1.84 -24.80 17.53
N ALA A 269 1.80 -25.25 18.79
CA ALA A 269 2.45 -24.59 19.93
C ALA A 269 3.98 -24.65 19.91
N ASP A 270 4.56 -25.48 19.04
CA ASP A 270 5.98 -25.59 18.73
C ASP A 270 6.42 -24.71 17.54
N ASN A 271 5.48 -24.09 16.81
CA ASN A 271 5.79 -23.21 15.69
C ASN A 271 6.46 -21.92 16.21
N PRO A 272 7.75 -21.67 15.89
CA PRO A 272 8.48 -20.53 16.42
C PRO A 272 8.19 -19.24 15.65
N LEU A 273 7.37 -19.28 14.59
CA LEU A 273 7.07 -18.15 13.73
C LEU A 273 5.99 -17.25 14.34
N ARG A 274 6.09 -15.95 14.04
CA ARG A 274 5.06 -14.93 14.32
C ARG A 274 4.87 -14.01 13.12
N ASN A 275 3.67 -13.46 13.01
CA ASN A 275 3.29 -12.51 11.97
C ASN A 275 3.71 -11.09 12.37
N VAL A 276 4.16 -10.29 11.40
CA VAL A 276 4.77 -8.97 11.67
C VAL A 276 3.95 -7.85 11.02
N CYS A 277 3.78 -6.75 11.75
CA CYS A 277 3.08 -5.56 11.29
C CYS A 277 3.91 -4.31 11.59
N TRP A 278 4.13 -3.48 10.58
CA TRP A 278 4.70 -2.14 10.72
C TRP A 278 3.59 -1.13 10.53
N TYR A 279 3.57 -0.07 11.34
CA TYR A 279 2.57 0.98 11.28
C TYR A 279 3.21 2.38 11.32
N SER A 280 2.52 3.38 10.77
CA SER A 280 2.83 4.79 10.98
C SER A 280 2.04 5.36 12.17
N PRO A 281 2.53 6.41 12.83
CA PRO A 281 1.68 7.33 13.57
C PRO A 281 0.56 7.88 12.66
N ASP A 282 -0.48 8.48 13.25
CA ASP A 282 -1.53 9.11 12.45
C ASP A 282 -1.08 10.44 11.86
N MET A 283 -1.21 10.61 10.54
CA MET A 283 -0.63 11.75 9.82
C MET A 283 -1.71 12.57 9.11
N LYS A 284 -1.76 13.88 9.38
CA LYS A 284 -2.67 14.80 8.69
C LYS A 284 -2.13 15.14 7.28
N LEU A 285 -2.97 15.01 6.26
CA LEU A 285 -2.68 15.37 4.86
C LEU A 285 -2.82 16.88 4.61
N TYR A 286 -3.69 17.57 5.35
CA TYR A 286 -3.86 19.02 5.29
C TYR A 286 -4.33 19.60 6.62
N GLY A 287 -3.94 20.85 6.91
CA GLY A 287 -4.35 21.60 8.10
C GLY A 287 -5.84 21.92 8.12
N ASP A 288 -6.33 22.58 7.08
CA ASP A 288 -7.74 23.03 6.97
C ASP A 288 -8.13 23.26 5.49
N ILE A 289 -9.41 23.58 5.22
CA ILE A 289 -9.88 24.04 3.91
C ILE A 289 -10.62 25.37 4.08
N GLN A 290 -10.02 26.46 3.58
CA GLN A 290 -10.54 27.82 3.69
C GLN A 290 -10.66 28.45 2.29
N ASP A 291 -11.79 29.06 1.97
CA ASP A 291 -12.08 29.68 0.66
C ASP A 291 -11.76 28.78 -0.57
N GLY A 292 -12.02 27.47 -0.44
CA GLY A 292 -11.71 26.49 -1.49
C GLY A 292 -10.21 26.22 -1.68
N ARG A 293 -9.38 26.50 -0.67
CA ARG A 293 -7.93 26.26 -0.65
C ARG A 293 -7.57 25.39 0.55
N ILE A 294 -6.72 24.39 0.35
CA ILE A 294 -6.07 23.67 1.45
C ILE A 294 -5.04 24.58 2.12
N ILE A 295 -5.05 24.56 3.45
CA ILE A 295 -4.02 25.12 4.32
C ILE A 295 -3.14 23.97 4.83
N ASP A 296 -1.83 24.19 5.00
CA ASP A 296 -0.83 23.24 5.51
C ASP A 296 -0.85 21.84 4.85
N PHE A 297 -0.73 21.78 3.51
CA PHE A 297 -0.65 20.49 2.80
C PHE A 297 0.63 19.71 3.13
N ASN A 298 0.46 18.51 3.66
CA ASN A 298 1.54 17.61 4.02
C ASN A 298 1.96 16.75 2.81
N ASN A 299 2.93 17.26 2.06
CA ASN A 299 3.52 16.56 0.91
C ASN A 299 4.09 15.17 1.26
N ASP A 300 4.45 14.88 2.52
CA ASP A 300 5.00 13.57 2.90
C ASP A 300 3.93 12.48 3.05
N VAL A 301 2.70 12.82 3.45
CA VAL A 301 1.56 11.87 3.42
C VAL A 301 1.24 11.48 1.99
N LEU A 302 1.22 12.44 1.05
CA LEU A 302 1.02 12.14 -0.36
C LEU A 302 2.12 11.24 -0.92
N LYS A 303 3.39 11.46 -0.54
CA LYS A 303 4.51 10.58 -0.90
C LYS A 303 4.33 9.16 -0.37
N LEU A 304 3.80 8.97 0.84
CA LEU A 304 3.52 7.64 1.40
C LEU A 304 2.39 6.92 0.67
N VAL A 305 1.28 7.60 0.36
CA VAL A 305 0.20 7.03 -0.49
C VAL A 305 0.75 6.57 -1.84
N ILE A 306 1.56 7.41 -2.49
CA ILE A 306 2.19 7.07 -3.77
C ILE A 306 3.20 5.92 -3.61
N ALA A 307 4.03 5.92 -2.57
CA ALA A 307 5.03 4.87 -2.33
C ALA A 307 4.40 3.49 -2.05
N PHE A 308 3.22 3.44 -1.44
CA PHE A 308 2.44 2.22 -1.29
C PHE A 308 2.01 1.69 -2.66
N LEU A 309 1.26 2.49 -3.44
CA LEU A 309 0.80 2.11 -4.78
C LEU A 309 1.97 1.70 -5.71
N LEU A 310 3.09 2.42 -5.65
CA LEU A 310 4.27 2.15 -6.47
C LEU A 310 5.12 0.95 -6.02
N ASN A 311 4.81 0.33 -4.87
CA ASN A 311 5.53 -0.87 -4.42
C ASN A 311 5.30 -2.00 -5.44
N ARG A 312 6.39 -2.59 -5.94
CA ARG A 312 6.34 -3.53 -7.08
C ARG A 312 6.04 -4.95 -6.59
N THR A 313 5.28 -5.68 -7.38
CA THR A 313 5.11 -7.12 -7.22
C THR A 313 6.28 -7.89 -7.84
N CYS A 314 6.50 -9.12 -7.39
CA CYS A 314 7.50 -10.04 -7.93
C CYS A 314 6.89 -11.45 -8.01
N PRO A 315 7.03 -12.19 -9.12
CA PRO A 315 6.71 -13.61 -9.16
C PRO A 315 7.46 -14.38 -8.05
N LEU A 316 6.84 -15.42 -7.53
CA LEU A 316 7.49 -16.34 -6.59
C LEU A 316 8.41 -17.30 -7.36
N GLU A 317 9.54 -17.65 -6.77
CA GLU A 317 10.38 -18.74 -7.26
C GLU A 317 9.77 -20.11 -6.84
N GLU A 318 9.71 -21.03 -7.80
CA GLU A 318 9.00 -22.34 -7.73
C GLU A 318 9.58 -23.31 -6.70
#